data_AF-A0A813YA55-F1
#
_entry.id   AF-A0A813YA55-F1
#
_cell.length_a   1.000
_cell.length_b   1.000
_cell.length_c   1.000
_cell.angle_alpha   90.00
_cell.angle_beta   90.00
_cell.angle_gamma   90.00
#
_symmetry.space_group_name_H-M   'P 1'
#
loop_
_entity.id
_entity.type
_entity.pdbx_description
1 polymer ?
#
loop_
_entity_poly.entity_id
_entity_poly.type
_entity_poly.pdbx_seq_one_letter_code
_entity_poly.pdbx_strand_id
1 'polypeptide(L)'
;MSTKAAIVASRKGLLPFIAQGNDGNNSWHYLSSPSDADSIVAVGAVTDEGVVGSFSSYGPSFDGRVKPEVAGVGVSAYVQNSNNTIGAGNGTSYACPKMAGLGTCLWQAFPEFNNIAIRDALIKAGNIYTAPNDRIGYGVPNMKKAFIVLLNKYAKISSATSNNCRTTINWKSKDVSSMKYEIERKLPGATNYTKAGEQQGTGSILANKTSLQFIDSGVANGTVGTIWYRIKQIIDTSAAGLASTYFDSVAVTIAVPCIVLSLPNPTPTPVTVTTDKVLILPTPVSAAQFTLRIETAYAVSNLNIRITDMKGRLMNQLKKTKTAGRTDFIVGIGALARGTYVVSVYNGDVLIGNGRLVKL
;
A
#
# COMPACT_ATOMS: atom_id res chain seq x y z
N MET A 1 23.11 -32.43 -17.07
CA MET A 1 22.71 -31.50 -18.16
C MET A 1 21.50 -30.65 -17.76
N SER A 2 20.47 -31.24 -17.12
CA SER A 2 19.26 -30.52 -16.72
C SER A 2 19.49 -29.41 -15.68
N THR A 3 20.36 -29.59 -14.66
CA THR A 3 20.69 -28.52 -13.68
C THR A 3 21.21 -27.25 -14.36
N LYS A 4 22.14 -27.40 -15.31
CA LYS A 4 22.69 -26.28 -16.08
C LYS A 4 21.60 -25.55 -16.88
N ALA A 5 20.67 -26.29 -17.48
CA ALA A 5 19.54 -25.71 -18.21
C ALA A 5 18.59 -24.92 -17.29
N ALA A 6 18.31 -25.44 -16.10
CA ALA A 6 17.48 -24.76 -15.10
C ALA A 6 18.12 -23.44 -14.60
N ILE A 7 19.44 -23.43 -14.41
CA ILE A 7 20.20 -22.23 -14.07
C ILE A 7 20.13 -21.20 -15.20
N VAL A 8 20.30 -21.63 -16.46
CA VAL A 8 20.20 -20.75 -17.64
C VAL A 8 18.79 -20.14 -17.75
N ALA A 9 17.73 -20.94 -17.52
CA ALA A 9 16.37 -20.44 -17.49
C ALA A 9 16.18 -19.33 -16.43
N SER A 10 16.70 -19.55 -15.22
CA SER A 10 16.67 -18.56 -14.15
C SER A 10 17.45 -17.28 -14.49
N ARG A 11 18.63 -17.41 -15.10
CA ARG A 11 19.42 -16.25 -15.58
C ARG A 11 18.72 -15.44 -16.67
N LYS A 12 17.81 -16.06 -17.42
CA LYS A 12 16.94 -15.37 -18.39
C LYS A 12 15.70 -14.74 -17.75
N GLY A 13 15.58 -14.75 -16.43
CA GLY A 13 14.49 -14.13 -15.70
C GLY A 13 13.27 -15.04 -15.51
N LEU A 14 13.36 -16.34 -15.78
CA LEU A 14 12.31 -17.29 -15.40
C LEU A 14 12.45 -17.66 -13.92
N LEU A 15 11.36 -18.07 -13.27
CA LEU A 15 11.41 -18.69 -11.94
C LEU A 15 11.03 -20.16 -12.06
N PRO A 16 12.00 -21.08 -12.22
CA PRO A 16 11.71 -22.49 -12.33
C PRO A 16 11.27 -23.06 -10.98
N PHE A 17 10.12 -23.72 -10.97
CA PHE A 17 9.70 -24.60 -9.88
C PHE A 17 9.96 -26.03 -10.32
N ILE A 18 10.67 -26.80 -9.50
CA ILE A 18 11.10 -28.15 -9.82
C ILE A 18 10.71 -29.08 -8.68
N ALA A 19 10.11 -30.22 -9.00
CA ALA A 19 9.78 -31.23 -8.01
C ALA A 19 11.07 -31.82 -7.39
N GLN A 20 11.10 -31.98 -6.07
CA GLN A 20 12.29 -32.49 -5.35
C GLN A 20 12.64 -33.94 -5.74
N GLY A 21 11.64 -34.75 -6.11
CA GLY A 21 11.79 -36.17 -6.41
C GLY A 21 10.98 -37.05 -5.47
N ASN A 22 10.76 -38.31 -5.87
CA ASN A 22 9.94 -39.28 -5.14
C ASN A 22 10.77 -40.50 -4.67
N ASP A 23 12.08 -40.32 -4.47
CA ASP A 23 13.01 -41.40 -4.14
C ASP A 23 13.24 -41.58 -2.65
N GLY A 24 12.50 -40.89 -1.77
CA GLY A 24 12.76 -40.89 -0.32
C GLY A 24 12.72 -42.28 0.35
N ASN A 25 11.96 -43.22 -0.21
CA ASN A 25 11.91 -44.62 0.24
C ASN A 25 12.76 -45.57 -0.61
N ASN A 26 13.37 -45.07 -1.70
CA ASN A 26 14.18 -45.86 -2.61
C ASN A 26 15.66 -45.84 -2.17
N SER A 27 16.47 -46.74 -2.73
CA SER A 27 17.90 -46.82 -2.42
C SER A 27 18.67 -45.53 -2.75
N TRP A 28 18.21 -44.76 -3.75
CA TRP A 28 18.79 -43.45 -4.06
C TRP A 28 18.53 -42.43 -2.95
N HIS A 29 17.34 -42.42 -2.35
CA HIS A 29 16.93 -41.59 -1.20
C HIS A 29 16.84 -40.07 -1.43
N TYR A 30 17.81 -39.51 -2.15
CA TYR A 30 18.02 -38.08 -2.30
C TYR A 30 17.26 -37.48 -3.48
N LEU A 31 17.37 -36.16 -3.61
CA LEU A 31 16.84 -35.39 -4.73
C LEU A 31 17.49 -35.76 -6.06
N SER A 32 16.82 -35.43 -7.17
CA SER A 32 17.34 -35.67 -8.52
C SER A 32 17.53 -34.36 -9.30
N SER A 33 18.47 -34.36 -10.25
CA SER A 33 18.68 -33.23 -11.15
C SER A 33 17.41 -32.96 -11.97
N PRO A 34 16.89 -31.71 -12.06
CA PRO A 34 17.58 -30.45 -11.76
C PRO A 34 17.21 -29.77 -10.43
N SER A 35 16.60 -30.48 -9.47
CA SER A 35 16.16 -29.88 -8.19
C SER A 35 17.33 -29.40 -7.32
N ASP A 36 18.55 -29.80 -7.66
CA ASP A 36 19.81 -29.38 -7.05
C ASP A 36 20.29 -27.98 -7.48
N ALA A 37 19.71 -27.35 -8.52
CA ALA A 37 20.12 -26.02 -8.96
C ALA A 37 19.93 -24.93 -7.88
N ASP A 38 20.80 -23.91 -7.86
CA ASP A 38 20.84 -22.85 -6.82
C ASP A 38 19.83 -21.73 -7.03
N SER A 39 19.46 -21.48 -8.28
CA SER A 39 18.63 -20.35 -8.69
C SER A 39 17.18 -20.74 -9.00
N ILE A 40 16.69 -21.85 -8.45
CA ILE A 40 15.34 -22.40 -8.69
C ILE A 40 14.61 -22.66 -7.37
N VAL A 41 13.32 -22.99 -7.43
CA VAL A 41 12.53 -23.41 -6.27
C VAL A 41 12.28 -24.91 -6.34
N ALA A 42 13.02 -25.70 -5.57
CA ALA A 42 12.74 -27.11 -5.41
C ALA A 42 11.59 -27.30 -4.41
N VAL A 43 10.64 -28.18 -4.74
CA VAL A 43 9.38 -28.33 -3.99
C VAL A 43 9.23 -29.77 -3.50
N GLY A 44 9.25 -29.93 -2.17
CA GLY A 44 8.92 -31.18 -1.48
C GLY A 44 7.41 -31.40 -1.31
N ALA A 45 7.03 -32.61 -0.90
CA ALA A 45 5.63 -32.99 -0.72
C ALA A 45 5.28 -33.20 0.76
N VAL A 46 4.22 -32.52 1.20
CA VAL A 46 3.59 -32.70 2.51
C VAL A 46 2.10 -33.02 2.38
N THR A 47 1.46 -33.49 3.46
CA THR A 47 0.01 -33.47 3.65
C THR A 47 -0.49 -32.02 3.85
N ASP A 48 -1.79 -31.84 3.92
CA ASP A 48 -2.43 -30.56 4.30
C ASP A 48 -2.16 -30.15 5.75
N GLU A 49 -1.81 -31.08 6.63
CA GLU A 49 -1.30 -30.79 7.98
C GLU A 49 0.22 -30.51 8.02
N GLY A 50 0.90 -30.54 6.87
CA GLY A 50 2.34 -30.29 6.80
C GLY A 50 3.22 -31.51 7.14
N VAL A 51 2.65 -32.72 7.21
CA VAL A 51 3.42 -33.94 7.44
C VAL A 51 4.12 -34.35 6.15
N VAL A 52 5.44 -34.54 6.18
CA VAL A 52 6.21 -34.92 4.99
C VAL A 52 5.83 -36.31 4.47
N GLY A 53 5.64 -36.43 3.16
CA GLY A 53 5.44 -37.72 2.51
C GLY A 53 6.73 -38.55 2.58
N SER A 54 6.63 -39.82 2.98
CA SER A 54 7.81 -40.71 3.07
C SER A 54 8.56 -40.81 1.73
N PHE A 55 7.82 -40.83 0.62
CA PHE A 55 8.37 -40.83 -0.72
C PHE A 55 9.13 -39.54 -1.11
N SER A 56 8.85 -38.40 -0.48
CA SER A 56 9.48 -37.12 -0.88
C SER A 56 10.99 -37.24 -0.72
N SER A 57 11.74 -37.02 -1.80
CA SER A 57 13.20 -37.12 -1.81
C SER A 57 13.85 -36.19 -0.78
N TYR A 58 14.95 -36.65 -0.20
CA TYR A 58 15.74 -35.90 0.79
C TYR A 58 16.68 -34.90 0.11
N GLY A 59 16.94 -33.78 0.77
CA GLY A 59 18.16 -33.01 0.60
C GLY A 59 19.32 -33.57 1.44
N PRO A 60 20.34 -32.76 1.72
CA PRO A 60 20.62 -31.47 1.08
C PRO A 60 21.07 -31.71 -0.37
N SER A 61 21.35 -30.66 -1.13
CA SER A 61 22.15 -30.83 -2.36
C SER A 61 23.56 -31.35 -2.02
N PHE A 62 24.24 -31.91 -3.01
CA PHE A 62 25.60 -32.46 -2.84
C PHE A 62 26.60 -31.46 -2.22
N ASP A 63 26.42 -30.17 -2.47
CA ASP A 63 27.23 -29.07 -1.93
C ASP A 63 26.66 -28.47 -0.62
N GLY A 64 25.73 -29.16 0.04
CA GLY A 64 25.24 -28.83 1.38
C GLY A 64 24.18 -27.72 1.45
N ARG A 65 23.60 -27.29 0.33
CA ARG A 65 22.49 -26.33 0.36
C ARG A 65 21.20 -27.02 0.79
N VAL A 66 20.42 -26.32 1.61
CA VAL A 66 19.08 -26.77 2.03
C VAL A 66 18.22 -27.04 0.79
N LYS A 67 17.77 -28.30 0.69
CA LYS A 67 16.86 -28.78 -0.36
C LYS A 67 15.81 -29.72 0.26
N PRO A 68 14.54 -29.70 -0.20
CA PRO A 68 13.96 -28.71 -1.12
C PRO A 68 14.03 -27.29 -0.53
N GLU A 69 13.81 -26.23 -1.31
CA GLU A 69 13.67 -24.89 -0.72
C GLU A 69 12.38 -24.79 0.09
N VAL A 70 11.28 -25.31 -0.46
CA VAL A 70 9.95 -25.20 0.14
C VAL A 70 9.19 -26.51 -0.02
N ALA A 71 8.10 -26.66 0.69
CA ALA A 71 7.17 -27.76 0.52
C ALA A 71 5.75 -27.28 0.19
N GLY A 72 4.98 -28.15 -0.44
CA GLY A 72 3.55 -27.93 -0.71
C GLY A 72 2.76 -29.23 -0.65
N VAL A 73 1.43 -29.11 -0.70
CA VAL A 73 0.54 -30.28 -0.59
C VAL A 73 0.71 -31.20 -1.80
N GLY A 74 1.38 -32.32 -1.58
CA GLY A 74 1.66 -33.35 -2.56
C GLY A 74 1.34 -34.76 -2.08
N VAL A 75 0.92 -34.93 -0.82
CA VAL A 75 0.39 -36.18 -0.26
C VAL A 75 -1.13 -36.08 -0.22
N SER A 76 -1.83 -37.12 -0.70
CA SER A 76 -3.29 -37.14 -0.87
C SER A 76 -3.80 -35.89 -1.59
N ALA A 77 -3.00 -35.37 -2.52
CA ALA A 77 -3.28 -34.13 -3.22
C ALA A 77 -4.46 -34.33 -4.18
N TYR A 78 -5.53 -33.56 -3.98
CA TYR A 78 -6.64 -33.55 -4.93
C TYR A 78 -6.20 -33.05 -6.31
N VAL A 79 -6.58 -33.78 -7.35
CA VAL A 79 -6.25 -33.50 -8.76
C VAL A 79 -7.41 -33.82 -9.67
N GLN A 80 -7.49 -33.11 -10.80
CA GLN A 80 -8.40 -33.41 -11.89
C GLN A 80 -7.80 -34.53 -12.76
N ASN A 81 -8.49 -35.66 -12.85
CA ASN A 81 -8.12 -36.77 -13.73
C ASN A 81 -8.58 -36.50 -15.18
N SER A 82 -7.96 -37.18 -16.14
CA SER A 82 -8.29 -37.05 -17.58
C SER A 82 -9.72 -37.51 -17.94
N ASN A 83 -10.35 -38.31 -17.07
CA ASN A 83 -11.74 -38.75 -17.21
C ASN A 83 -12.75 -37.80 -16.55
N ASN A 84 -12.36 -36.55 -16.28
CA ASN A 84 -13.16 -35.52 -15.62
C ASN A 84 -13.59 -35.80 -14.17
N THR A 85 -12.93 -36.73 -13.48
CA THR A 85 -13.18 -37.00 -12.06
C THR A 85 -12.14 -36.30 -11.18
N ILE A 86 -12.51 -36.03 -9.92
CA ILE A 86 -11.55 -35.63 -8.90
C ILE A 86 -10.98 -36.88 -8.25
N GLY A 87 -9.66 -37.00 -8.27
CA GLY A 87 -8.91 -38.02 -7.55
C GLY A 87 -7.97 -37.42 -6.52
N ALA A 88 -7.28 -38.28 -5.78
CA ALA A 88 -6.18 -37.91 -4.90
C ALA A 88 -4.92 -38.68 -5.29
N GLY A 89 -3.76 -38.03 -5.22
CA GLY A 89 -2.48 -38.62 -5.60
C GLY A 89 -1.33 -38.22 -4.68
N ASN A 90 -0.25 -39.02 -4.74
CA ASN A 90 0.99 -38.80 -3.98
C ASN A 90 2.14 -38.49 -4.93
N GLY A 91 2.82 -37.37 -4.72
CA GLY A 91 3.99 -37.00 -5.51
C GLY A 91 4.43 -35.55 -5.31
N THR A 92 5.74 -35.31 -5.35
CA THR A 92 6.27 -33.94 -5.45
C THR A 92 5.82 -33.25 -6.75
N SER A 93 5.47 -34.04 -7.77
CA SER A 93 4.83 -33.58 -9.01
C SER A 93 3.47 -32.92 -8.81
N TYR A 94 2.77 -33.20 -7.70
CA TYR A 94 1.50 -32.53 -7.36
C TYR A 94 1.72 -31.27 -6.51
N ALA A 95 2.76 -31.26 -5.67
CA ALA A 95 3.15 -30.09 -4.88
C ALA A 95 3.74 -28.97 -5.75
N CYS A 96 4.61 -29.32 -6.70
CA CYS A 96 5.34 -28.40 -7.56
C CYS A 96 4.45 -27.41 -8.35
N PRO A 97 3.44 -27.86 -9.15
CA PRO A 97 2.61 -26.94 -9.92
C PRO A 97 1.72 -26.06 -9.04
N LYS A 98 1.29 -26.54 -7.87
CA LYS A 98 0.56 -25.71 -6.90
C LYS A 98 1.43 -24.56 -6.41
N MET A 99 2.67 -24.87 -6.01
CA MET A 99 3.63 -23.85 -5.57
C MET A 99 3.99 -22.87 -6.70
N ALA A 100 4.12 -23.37 -7.95
CA ALA A 100 4.32 -22.51 -9.11
C ALA A 100 3.16 -21.52 -9.34
N GLY A 101 1.91 -21.99 -9.18
CA GLY A 101 0.72 -21.13 -9.23
C GLY A 101 0.73 -20.05 -8.14
N LEU A 102 1.02 -20.44 -6.89
CA LEU A 102 1.14 -19.49 -5.77
C LEU A 102 2.27 -18.46 -5.99
N GLY A 103 3.42 -18.92 -6.47
CA GLY A 103 4.54 -18.05 -6.84
C GLY A 103 4.20 -17.09 -7.97
N THR A 104 3.38 -17.52 -8.94
CA THR A 104 2.89 -16.67 -10.03
C THR A 104 1.96 -15.58 -9.52
N CYS A 105 1.00 -15.90 -8.64
CA CYS A 105 0.14 -14.90 -8.01
C CYS A 105 0.94 -13.88 -7.18
N LEU A 106 1.96 -14.34 -6.43
CA LEU A 106 2.84 -13.47 -5.68
C LEU A 106 3.64 -12.53 -6.60
N TRP A 107 4.13 -13.03 -7.72
CA TRP A 107 4.86 -12.23 -8.68
C TRP A 107 3.96 -11.23 -9.42
N GLN A 108 2.72 -11.61 -9.74
CA GLN A 108 1.72 -10.69 -10.30
C GLN A 108 1.47 -9.50 -9.36
N ALA A 109 1.51 -9.71 -8.04
CA ALA A 109 1.40 -8.64 -7.06
C ALA A 109 2.62 -7.70 -7.04
N PHE A 110 3.81 -8.17 -7.44
CA PHE A 110 5.05 -7.39 -7.44
C PHE A 110 5.89 -7.59 -8.71
N PRO A 111 5.40 -7.17 -9.89
CA PRO A 111 6.09 -7.35 -11.17
C PRO A 111 7.40 -6.56 -11.25
N GLU A 112 7.61 -5.57 -10.39
CA GLU A 112 8.85 -4.80 -10.27
C GLU A 112 10.03 -5.59 -9.69
N PHE A 113 9.79 -6.77 -9.10
CA PHE A 113 10.84 -7.63 -8.58
C PHE A 113 11.24 -8.71 -9.58
N ASN A 114 12.51 -9.11 -9.56
CA ASN A 114 13.01 -10.22 -10.35
C ASN A 114 12.67 -11.58 -9.70
N ASN A 115 12.86 -12.66 -10.47
CA ASN A 115 12.66 -14.04 -10.05
C ASN A 115 13.34 -14.39 -8.71
N ILE A 116 14.56 -13.92 -8.48
CA ILE A 116 15.32 -14.21 -7.25
C ILE A 116 14.67 -13.56 -6.02
N ALA A 117 14.15 -12.34 -6.13
CA ALA A 117 13.43 -11.69 -5.04
C ALA A 117 12.11 -12.41 -4.71
N ILE A 118 11.41 -12.94 -5.72
CA ILE A 118 10.21 -13.76 -5.50
C ILE A 118 10.56 -15.09 -4.81
N ARG A 119 11.62 -15.78 -5.27
CA ARG A 119 12.16 -16.98 -4.62
C ARG A 119 12.50 -16.74 -3.15
N ASP A 120 13.24 -15.68 -2.86
CA ASP A 120 13.64 -15.30 -1.50
C ASP A 120 12.44 -15.01 -0.60
N ALA A 121 11.40 -14.36 -1.13
CA ALA A 121 10.17 -14.12 -0.39
C ALA A 121 9.43 -15.42 -0.03
N LEU A 122 9.37 -16.39 -0.94
CA LEU A 122 8.79 -17.72 -0.66
C LEU A 122 9.57 -18.47 0.43
N ILE A 123 10.90 -18.43 0.36
CA ILE A 123 11.79 -19.06 1.35
C ILE A 123 11.60 -18.43 2.74
N LYS A 124 11.67 -17.09 2.84
CA LYS A 124 11.45 -16.34 4.09
C LYS A 124 10.06 -16.54 4.69
N ALA A 125 9.11 -16.90 3.85
CA ALA A 125 7.74 -17.17 4.25
C ALA A 125 7.51 -18.59 4.79
N GLY A 126 8.51 -19.48 4.71
CA GLY A 126 8.42 -20.84 5.23
C GLY A 126 8.15 -20.89 6.75
N ASN A 127 7.36 -21.88 7.18
CA ASN A 127 6.97 -22.05 8.58
C ASN A 127 8.11 -22.52 9.50
N ILE A 128 9.19 -23.09 8.95
CA ILE A 128 10.41 -23.45 9.69
C ILE A 128 11.64 -22.69 9.19
N TYR A 129 11.44 -21.48 8.66
CA TYR A 129 12.51 -20.68 8.03
C TYR A 129 13.78 -20.52 8.89
N THR A 130 13.66 -20.38 10.21
CA THR A 130 14.79 -20.20 11.13
C THR A 130 15.53 -21.49 11.47
N ALA A 131 14.92 -22.65 11.21
CA ALA A 131 15.48 -23.96 11.50
C ALA A 131 15.10 -24.94 10.37
N PRO A 132 15.61 -24.71 9.14
CA PRO A 132 15.28 -25.54 8.01
C PRO A 132 15.83 -26.96 8.17
N ASN A 133 15.29 -27.89 7.39
CA ASN A 133 15.78 -29.27 7.34
C ASN A 133 15.79 -29.80 5.90
N ASP A 134 16.38 -30.97 5.73
CA ASP A 134 16.55 -31.60 4.42
C ASP A 134 15.34 -32.44 3.97
N ARG A 135 14.18 -32.31 4.64
CA ARG A 135 12.93 -32.99 4.27
C ARG A 135 11.98 -32.04 3.54
N ILE A 136 11.75 -30.87 4.15
CA ILE A 136 10.79 -29.87 3.68
C ILE A 136 11.42 -28.49 3.51
N GLY A 137 12.73 -28.37 3.65
CA GLY A 137 13.45 -27.13 3.44
C GLY A 137 13.18 -26.09 4.51
N TYR A 138 12.81 -24.90 4.06
CA TYR A 138 12.31 -23.83 4.92
C TYR A 138 10.82 -24.03 5.28
N GLY A 139 10.19 -25.11 4.77
CA GLY A 139 8.84 -25.54 5.10
C GLY A 139 7.79 -25.09 4.08
N VAL A 140 6.53 -25.04 4.51
CA VAL A 140 5.39 -24.58 3.70
C VAL A 140 5.31 -23.05 3.79
N PRO A 141 5.45 -22.31 2.67
CA PRO A 141 5.37 -20.86 2.66
C PRO A 141 3.98 -20.34 3.01
N ASN A 142 3.92 -19.38 3.94
CA ASN A 142 2.72 -18.57 4.16
C ASN A 142 2.68 -17.41 3.14
N MET A 143 1.73 -17.45 2.20
CA MET A 143 1.67 -16.46 1.12
C MET A 143 1.42 -15.02 1.59
N LYS A 144 0.72 -14.82 2.72
CA LYS A 144 0.59 -13.50 3.36
C LYS A 144 1.93 -12.99 3.87
N LYS A 145 2.74 -13.86 4.48
CA LYS A 145 4.09 -13.52 4.94
C LYS A 145 5.00 -13.21 3.75
N ALA A 146 4.93 -13.99 2.66
CA ALA A 146 5.69 -13.72 1.44
C ALA A 146 5.33 -12.36 0.83
N PHE A 147 4.03 -12.04 0.78
CA PHE A 147 3.52 -10.74 0.36
C PHE A 147 4.09 -9.60 1.21
N ILE A 148 4.07 -9.75 2.55
CA ILE A 148 4.64 -8.77 3.49
C ILE A 148 6.13 -8.56 3.24
N VAL A 149 6.90 -9.62 3.00
CA VAL A 149 8.34 -9.53 2.71
C VAL A 149 8.59 -8.65 1.49
N LEU A 150 7.85 -8.86 0.40
CA LEU A 150 7.98 -8.05 -0.82
C LEU A 150 7.44 -6.63 -0.63
N LEU A 151 6.32 -6.47 0.08
CA LEU A 151 5.76 -5.16 0.39
C LEU A 151 6.74 -4.31 1.19
N ASN A 152 7.36 -4.84 2.24
CA ASN A 152 8.37 -4.12 3.02
C ASN A 152 9.62 -3.78 2.19
N LYS A 153 9.93 -4.58 1.17
CA LYS A 153 11.04 -4.29 0.25
C LYS A 153 10.69 -3.17 -0.74
N TYR A 154 9.43 -3.04 -1.12
CA TYR A 154 8.95 -2.02 -2.08
C TYR A 154 8.60 -0.70 -1.39
N ALA A 155 7.82 -0.79 -0.32
CA ALA A 155 7.25 0.34 0.39
C ALA A 155 8.34 1.10 1.15
N LYS A 156 8.34 2.42 1.01
CA LYS A 156 9.38 3.28 1.59
C LYS A 156 8.90 4.70 1.77
N ILE A 157 9.28 5.34 2.87
CA ILE A 157 9.10 6.78 3.06
C ILE A 157 10.04 7.50 2.09
N SER A 158 9.44 8.28 1.19
CA SER A 158 10.14 9.05 0.17
C SER A 158 10.69 10.36 0.73
N SER A 159 9.95 10.99 1.63
CA SER A 159 10.39 12.20 2.34
C SER A 159 9.53 12.47 3.57
N ALA A 160 10.09 13.18 4.53
CA ALA A 160 9.34 13.78 5.63
C ALA A 160 9.88 15.19 5.89
N THR A 161 9.02 16.20 5.78
CA THR A 161 9.40 17.61 5.90
C THR A 161 8.47 18.33 6.87
N SER A 162 9.04 19.22 7.68
CA SER A 162 8.27 20.08 8.58
C SER A 162 8.22 21.49 8.01
N ASN A 163 7.01 22.01 7.77
CA ASN A 163 6.78 23.39 7.36
C ASN A 163 5.47 23.91 7.96
N ASN A 164 5.43 25.18 8.38
CA ASN A 164 4.23 25.83 8.94
C ASN A 164 3.55 25.01 10.06
N CYS A 165 4.32 24.47 11.00
CA CYS A 165 3.84 23.62 12.11
C CYS A 165 3.15 22.32 11.70
N ARG A 166 3.42 21.85 10.49
CA ARG A 166 2.89 20.61 9.96
C ARG A 166 4.04 19.75 9.46
N THR A 167 4.00 18.47 9.80
CA THR A 167 4.94 17.50 9.21
C THR A 167 4.23 16.76 8.09
N THR A 168 4.74 16.91 6.88
CA THR A 168 4.26 16.17 5.71
C THR A 168 5.13 14.94 5.49
N ILE A 169 4.52 13.77 5.43
CA ILE A 169 5.19 12.49 5.20
C ILE A 169 4.70 11.97 3.85
N ASN A 170 5.63 11.72 2.94
CA ASN A 170 5.35 11.15 1.63
C ASN A 170 5.97 9.75 1.55
N TRP A 171 5.25 8.79 0.99
CA TRP A 171 5.76 7.43 0.80
C TRP A 171 5.26 6.82 -0.49
N LYS A 172 5.92 5.74 -0.89
CA LYS A 172 5.43 4.81 -1.90
C LYS A 172 5.06 3.49 -1.25
N SER A 173 4.01 2.84 -1.75
CA SER A 173 3.60 1.49 -1.37
C SER A 173 2.66 0.89 -2.44
N LYS A 174 2.01 -0.24 -2.15
CA LYS A 174 0.93 -0.81 -2.94
C LYS A 174 -0.28 -1.02 -2.04
N ASP A 175 -1.45 -0.65 -2.51
CA ASP A 175 -2.69 -0.85 -1.76
C ASP A 175 -3.89 -1.15 -2.65
N VAL A 176 -4.97 -1.56 -1.98
CA VAL A 176 -6.34 -1.65 -2.46
C VAL A 176 -7.26 -1.07 -1.39
N SER A 177 -8.53 -0.84 -1.71
CA SER A 177 -9.52 -0.25 -0.79
C SER A 177 -9.75 -1.02 0.51
N SER A 178 -9.41 -2.30 0.60
CA SER A 178 -9.52 -3.10 1.83
C SER A 178 -8.32 -2.95 2.78
N MET A 179 -7.24 -2.30 2.33
CA MET A 179 -6.04 -2.03 3.11
C MET A 179 -6.08 -0.64 3.73
N LYS A 180 -5.27 -0.40 4.76
CA LYS A 180 -5.09 0.93 5.34
C LYS A 180 -3.69 1.18 5.86
N TYR A 181 -3.33 2.45 5.98
CA TYR A 181 -2.10 2.92 6.60
C TYR A 181 -2.43 3.54 7.95
N GLU A 182 -1.63 3.19 8.96
CA GLU A 182 -1.62 3.85 10.26
C GLU A 182 -0.27 4.52 10.45
N ILE A 183 -0.31 5.83 10.64
CA ILE A 183 0.87 6.65 10.86
C ILE A 183 1.00 6.83 12.37
N GLU A 184 2.14 6.42 12.91
CA GLU A 184 2.46 6.58 14.31
C GLU A 184 3.64 7.54 14.47
N ARG A 185 3.60 8.35 15.53
CA ARG A 185 4.66 9.29 15.88
C ARG A 185 5.14 9.09 17.31
N LYS A 186 6.41 9.39 17.56
CA LYS A 186 7.00 9.49 18.89
C LYS A 186 7.59 10.88 19.05
N LEU A 187 7.04 11.65 19.99
CA LEU A 187 7.46 13.02 20.28
C LEU A 187 8.83 13.05 20.99
N PRO A 188 9.52 14.20 21.00
CA PRO A 188 10.76 14.37 21.75
C PRO A 188 10.54 14.04 23.23
N GLY A 189 11.42 13.24 23.82
CA GLY A 189 11.32 12.79 25.22
C GLY A 189 10.30 11.68 25.47
N ALA A 190 9.45 11.31 24.50
CA ALA A 190 8.53 10.20 24.65
C ALA A 190 9.24 8.85 24.47
N THR A 191 8.81 7.83 25.23
CA THR A 191 9.32 6.46 25.14
C THR A 191 8.59 5.63 24.07
N ASN A 192 7.31 5.93 23.82
CA ASN A 192 6.43 5.13 22.97
C ASN A 192 5.90 5.92 21.77
N TYR A 193 5.60 5.20 20.69
CA TYR A 193 4.86 5.73 19.55
C TYR A 193 3.36 5.79 19.87
N THR A 194 2.70 6.86 19.41
CA THR A 194 1.24 7.05 19.46
C THR A 194 0.69 7.28 18.07
N LYS A 195 -0.56 6.91 17.81
CA LYS A 195 -1.21 7.13 16.52
C LYS A 195 -1.31 8.63 16.21
N ALA A 196 -0.75 9.04 15.08
CA ALA A 196 -0.86 10.40 14.53
C ALA A 196 -2.04 10.52 13.55
N GLY A 197 -2.36 9.43 12.84
CA GLY A 197 -3.51 9.37 11.95
C GLY A 197 -3.58 8.07 11.16
N GLU A 198 -4.53 8.00 10.25
CA GLU A 198 -4.71 6.88 9.34
C GLU A 198 -5.16 7.34 7.95
N GLN A 199 -4.91 6.51 6.95
CA GLN A 199 -5.33 6.72 5.58
C GLN A 199 -5.79 5.40 4.97
N GLN A 200 -6.95 5.39 4.31
CA GLN A 200 -7.44 4.21 3.61
C GLN A 200 -6.65 3.98 2.32
N GLY A 201 -6.42 2.71 1.98
CA GLY A 201 -5.93 2.32 0.67
C GLY A 201 -6.93 2.68 -0.43
N THR A 202 -6.45 2.80 -1.66
CA THR A 202 -7.27 3.31 -2.77
C THR A 202 -7.17 2.43 -4.01
N GLY A 203 -8.30 2.18 -4.66
CA GLY A 203 -8.36 1.43 -5.92
C GLY A 203 -8.85 0.00 -5.77
N SER A 204 -9.16 -0.61 -6.91
CA SER A 204 -9.76 -1.94 -7.05
C SER A 204 -8.75 -3.06 -7.32
N ILE A 205 -7.52 -2.70 -7.71
CA ILE A 205 -6.43 -3.63 -7.98
C ILE A 205 -5.18 -3.20 -7.22
N LEU A 206 -4.33 -4.17 -6.86
CA LEU A 206 -3.09 -3.89 -6.16
C LEU A 206 -2.08 -3.23 -7.11
N ALA A 207 -2.01 -1.90 -7.05
CA ALA A 207 -1.17 -1.10 -7.93
C ALA A 207 -0.07 -0.36 -7.17
N ASN A 208 1.01 -0.04 -7.88
CA ASN A 208 2.07 0.83 -7.38
C ASN A 208 1.50 2.24 -7.09
N LYS A 209 1.69 2.73 -5.87
CA LYS A 209 1.38 4.09 -5.44
C LYS A 209 2.68 4.79 -5.09
N THR A 210 3.03 5.84 -5.80
CA THR A 210 4.33 6.53 -5.64
C THR A 210 4.24 7.87 -4.92
N SER A 211 3.03 8.35 -4.65
CA SER A 211 2.74 9.71 -4.17
C SER A 211 1.74 9.75 -3.02
N LEU A 212 1.78 8.76 -2.12
CA LEU A 212 0.95 8.77 -0.91
C LEU A 212 1.48 9.82 0.06
N GLN A 213 0.56 10.53 0.74
CA GLN A 213 0.89 11.66 1.60
C GLN A 213 -0.02 11.72 2.82
N PHE A 214 0.59 11.97 3.98
CA PHE A 214 -0.08 12.27 5.23
C PHE A 214 0.50 13.56 5.81
N ILE A 215 -0.36 14.43 6.35
CA ILE A 215 0.05 15.69 6.98
C ILE A 215 -0.32 15.63 8.46
N ASP A 216 0.68 15.55 9.32
CA ASP A 216 0.52 15.66 10.77
C ASP A 216 0.49 17.14 11.17
N SER A 217 -0.72 17.62 11.52
CA SER A 217 -0.93 18.96 12.08
C SER A 217 -0.85 19.00 13.60
N GLY A 218 -0.81 17.84 14.28
CA GLY A 218 -0.82 17.75 15.75
C GLY A 218 0.55 18.00 16.40
N VAL A 219 1.53 18.47 15.62
CA VAL A 219 2.86 18.87 16.07
C VAL A 219 2.89 20.33 16.54
N ALA A 220 1.83 21.08 16.23
CA ALA A 220 1.59 22.45 16.63
C ALA A 220 1.30 22.51 18.15
N ASN A 221 2.34 22.76 18.96
CA ASN A 221 2.27 23.16 20.39
C ASN A 221 3.69 23.36 20.98
N GLY A 222 4.57 24.07 20.27
CA GLY A 222 5.90 24.38 20.79
C GLY A 222 6.87 23.19 20.88
N THR A 223 6.54 22.05 20.28
CA THR A 223 7.40 20.86 20.22
C THR A 223 8.73 21.19 19.54
N VAL A 224 9.84 21.11 20.29
CA VAL A 224 11.21 21.23 19.78
C VAL A 224 11.93 19.90 19.96
N GLY A 225 12.72 19.50 18.97
CA GLY A 225 13.50 18.29 18.99
C GLY A 225 13.10 17.31 17.89
N THR A 226 13.61 16.08 17.99
CA THR A 226 13.41 15.05 16.98
C THR A 226 12.12 14.27 17.22
N ILE A 227 11.23 14.32 16.24
CA ILE A 227 10.02 13.48 16.18
C ILE A 227 10.33 12.29 15.29
N TRP A 228 10.01 11.10 15.76
CA TRP A 228 10.11 9.89 14.95
C TRP A 228 8.75 9.50 14.42
N TYR A 229 8.66 9.19 13.13
CA TYR A 229 7.48 8.63 12.49
C TYR A 229 7.76 7.21 12.03
N ARG A 230 6.72 6.39 12.01
CA ARG A 230 6.72 5.08 11.35
C ARG A 230 5.36 4.81 10.74
N ILE A 231 5.34 4.06 9.65
CA ILE A 231 4.10 3.73 8.95
C ILE A 231 3.85 2.23 9.08
N LYS A 232 2.69 1.87 9.62
CA LYS A 232 2.16 0.51 9.64
C LYS A 232 1.16 0.38 8.50
N GLN A 233 1.37 -0.60 7.63
CA GLN A 233 0.37 -0.98 6.63
C GLN A 233 -0.40 -2.20 7.12
N ILE A 234 -1.72 -2.09 7.11
CA ILE A 234 -2.67 -3.15 7.45
C ILE A 234 -3.21 -3.70 6.13
N ILE A 235 -2.90 -4.96 5.87
CA ILE A 235 -3.08 -5.67 4.60
C ILE A 235 -4.40 -6.42 4.59
N ASP A 236 -4.77 -7.00 5.73
CA ASP A 236 -6.06 -7.64 5.93
C ASP A 236 -6.68 -7.03 7.18
N THR A 237 -7.86 -6.44 7.00
CA THR A 237 -8.61 -5.75 8.04
C THR A 237 -9.59 -6.66 8.78
N SER A 238 -9.74 -7.92 8.34
CA SER A 238 -10.57 -8.92 9.03
C SER A 238 -9.88 -9.40 10.32
N ALA A 239 -10.67 -9.62 11.37
CA ALA A 239 -10.14 -10.08 12.65
C ALA A 239 -9.49 -11.47 12.58
N ALA A 240 -10.04 -12.38 11.75
CA ALA A 240 -9.51 -13.72 11.55
C ALA A 240 -8.22 -13.75 10.70
N GLY A 241 -7.97 -12.70 9.92
CA GLY A 241 -6.88 -12.63 8.96
C GLY A 241 -5.88 -11.51 9.21
N LEU A 242 -5.99 -10.77 10.32
CA LEU A 242 -5.27 -9.53 10.57
C LEU A 242 -3.78 -9.67 10.24
N ALA A 243 -3.36 -8.96 9.21
CA ALA A 243 -1.98 -8.94 8.75
C ALA A 243 -1.55 -7.49 8.63
N SER A 244 -0.48 -7.13 9.34
CA SER A 244 0.08 -5.78 9.26
C SER A 244 1.59 -5.81 9.39
N THR A 245 2.24 -4.76 8.91
CA THR A 245 3.70 -4.63 8.94
C THR A 245 4.10 -3.17 9.02
N TYR A 246 5.18 -2.89 9.77
CA TYR A 246 5.88 -1.62 9.67
C TYR A 246 6.92 -1.75 8.55
N PHE A 247 6.88 -0.85 7.56
CA PHE A 247 7.82 -0.92 6.43
C PHE A 247 8.95 0.12 6.50
N ASP A 248 8.77 1.24 7.20
CA ASP A 248 9.81 2.27 7.31
C ASP A 248 9.59 3.20 8.51
N SER A 249 10.66 3.90 8.90
CA SER A 249 10.65 4.94 9.93
C SER A 249 11.55 6.11 9.56
N VAL A 250 11.19 7.31 9.99
CA VAL A 250 11.93 8.54 9.66
C VAL A 250 11.94 9.48 10.86
N ALA A 251 13.07 10.16 11.05
CA ALA A 251 13.21 11.23 12.02
C ALA A 251 13.02 12.59 11.34
N VAL A 252 12.27 13.48 11.97
CA VAL A 252 12.11 14.88 11.57
C VAL A 252 12.49 15.76 12.75
N THR A 253 13.51 16.59 12.58
CA THR A 253 13.96 17.50 13.63
C THR A 253 13.26 18.85 13.49
N ILE A 254 12.62 19.28 14.57
CA ILE A 254 12.03 20.62 14.67
C ILE A 254 13.01 21.49 15.47
N ALA A 255 13.69 22.38 14.77
CA ALA A 255 14.72 23.24 15.35
C ALA A 255 14.16 24.45 16.10
N VAL A 256 12.96 24.92 15.72
CA VAL A 256 12.33 26.12 16.29
C VAL A 256 10.95 25.73 16.81
N PRO A 257 10.57 26.14 18.03
CA PRO A 257 9.27 25.81 18.60
C PRO A 257 8.18 26.29 17.65
N CYS A 258 7.36 25.33 17.20
CA CYS A 258 6.25 25.69 16.35
C CYS A 258 5.07 26.12 17.20
N ILE A 259 5.05 27.42 17.47
CA ILE A 259 3.94 28.09 18.12
C ILE A 259 3.00 28.46 16.99
N VAL A 260 1.91 27.71 16.87
CA VAL A 260 0.71 28.30 16.26
C VAL A 260 0.30 29.42 17.20
N LEU A 261 0.70 30.64 16.88
CA LEU A 261 -0.03 31.78 17.37
C LEU A 261 -1.44 31.55 16.84
N SER A 262 -2.35 31.13 17.72
CA SER A 262 -3.63 31.78 17.67
C SER A 262 -3.27 33.26 17.78
N LEU A 263 -3.15 33.93 16.63
CA LEU A 263 -3.71 35.26 16.59
C LEU A 263 -5.04 35.07 17.30
N PRO A 264 -5.37 35.88 18.33
CA PRO A 264 -6.77 36.09 18.56
C PRO A 264 -7.30 36.29 17.15
N ASN A 265 -8.22 35.42 16.70
CA ASN A 265 -9.30 36.00 15.95
C ASN A 265 -9.64 37.21 16.82
N PRO A 266 -9.35 38.47 16.38
CA PRO A 266 -9.61 39.62 17.23
C PRO A 266 -10.97 39.29 17.78
N THR A 267 -11.05 39.15 19.12
CA THR A 267 -12.22 38.59 19.79
C THR A 267 -13.40 39.03 18.98
N PRO A 268 -14.35 38.18 18.58
CA PRO A 268 -15.55 38.76 18.07
C PRO A 268 -16.06 39.67 19.22
N THR A 269 -15.72 40.97 19.21
CA THR A 269 -16.74 41.96 18.98
C THR A 269 -17.67 41.24 18.06
N PRO A 270 -18.90 40.93 18.49
CA PRO A 270 -19.89 40.47 17.58
C PRO A 270 -19.88 41.49 16.44
N VAL A 271 -19.08 41.24 15.41
CA VAL A 271 -19.40 41.61 14.08
C VAL A 271 -20.47 40.58 13.84
N THR A 272 -21.65 40.94 14.31
CA THR A 272 -22.90 40.57 13.70
C THR A 272 -22.57 40.50 12.22
N VAL A 273 -22.36 39.29 11.70
CA VAL A 273 -22.23 39.09 10.28
C VAL A 273 -23.65 39.36 9.80
N THR A 274 -23.93 40.63 9.54
CA THR A 274 -25.24 41.08 9.09
C THR A 274 -25.49 40.64 7.65
N THR A 275 -24.44 40.18 6.94
CA THR A 275 -24.50 39.80 5.53
C THR A 275 -23.52 38.67 5.19
N ASP A 276 -24.02 37.69 4.42
CA ASP A 276 -23.21 36.61 3.84
C ASP A 276 -22.19 37.17 2.82
N LYS A 277 -20.98 36.62 2.77
CA LYS A 277 -19.91 37.09 1.85
C LYS A 277 -19.31 35.95 1.03
N VAL A 278 -19.07 36.26 -0.24
CA VAL A 278 -18.36 35.39 -1.20
C VAL A 278 -17.25 36.20 -1.85
N LEU A 279 -16.02 35.70 -1.80
CA LEU A 279 -14.84 36.37 -2.34
C LEU A 279 -14.00 35.41 -3.19
N ILE A 280 -13.48 35.91 -4.30
CA ILE A 280 -12.68 35.17 -5.28
C ILE A 280 -11.26 35.70 -5.26
N LEU A 281 -10.28 34.84 -5.01
CA LEU A 281 -8.88 35.20 -4.80
C LEU A 281 -7.92 34.26 -5.56
N PRO A 282 -6.90 34.77 -6.28
CA PRO A 282 -6.84 36.13 -6.78
C PRO A 282 -7.95 36.37 -7.83
N THR A 283 -8.18 37.61 -8.22
CA THR A 283 -8.88 37.93 -9.48
C THR A 283 -8.20 39.19 -10.03
N PRO A 284 -7.60 39.17 -11.23
CA PRO A 284 -7.54 38.07 -12.20
C PRO A 284 -6.71 36.83 -11.76
N VAL A 285 -6.99 35.67 -12.37
CA VAL A 285 -6.33 34.38 -12.11
C VAL A 285 -5.58 33.91 -13.35
N SER A 286 -4.25 33.76 -13.23
CA SER A 286 -3.40 33.15 -14.26
C SER A 286 -3.18 31.64 -14.06
N ALA A 287 -3.45 31.13 -12.87
CA ALA A 287 -3.30 29.72 -12.53
C ALA A 287 -4.50 28.87 -13.01
N ALA A 288 -4.32 27.55 -13.03
CA ALA A 288 -5.40 26.59 -13.33
C ALA A 288 -6.46 26.48 -12.21
N GLN A 289 -6.36 27.27 -11.13
CA GLN A 289 -7.24 27.23 -9.97
C GLN A 289 -7.28 28.58 -9.24
N PHE A 290 -8.34 28.81 -8.47
CA PHE A 290 -8.48 29.97 -7.59
C PHE A 290 -9.03 29.56 -6.22
N THR A 291 -8.95 30.46 -5.25
CA THR A 291 -9.53 30.31 -3.91
C THR A 291 -10.88 31.01 -3.85
N LEU A 292 -11.93 30.25 -3.58
CA LEU A 292 -13.27 30.75 -3.26
C LEU A 292 -13.43 30.79 -1.74
N ARG A 293 -13.53 31.99 -1.20
CA ARG A 293 -13.76 32.23 0.23
C ARG A 293 -15.22 32.53 0.48
N ILE A 294 -15.81 31.82 1.43
CA ILE A 294 -17.24 31.90 1.76
C ILE A 294 -17.37 32.08 3.26
N GLU A 295 -18.11 33.12 3.66
CA GLU A 295 -18.33 33.49 5.05
C GLU A 295 -19.83 33.64 5.29
N THR A 296 -20.34 32.79 6.18
CA THR A 296 -21.76 32.75 6.58
C THR A 296 -21.85 32.60 8.09
N ALA A 297 -22.87 33.18 8.72
CA ALA A 297 -23.09 33.05 10.17
C ALA A 297 -23.55 31.63 10.58
N TYR A 298 -24.00 30.83 9.61
CA TYR A 298 -24.57 29.50 9.79
C TYR A 298 -23.80 28.44 8.98
N ALA A 299 -23.92 27.17 9.39
CA ALA A 299 -23.37 26.05 8.63
C ALA A 299 -24.21 25.78 7.37
N VAL A 300 -23.54 25.33 6.29
CA VAL A 300 -24.19 25.02 5.01
C VAL A 300 -23.86 23.57 4.65
N SER A 301 -24.86 22.71 4.75
CA SER A 301 -24.75 21.28 4.46
C SER A 301 -24.85 20.95 2.96
N ASN A 302 -25.43 21.83 2.16
CA ASN A 302 -25.55 21.66 0.71
C ASN A 302 -25.10 22.93 -0.02
N LEU A 303 -23.79 23.17 0.01
CA LEU A 303 -23.16 24.32 -0.63
C LEU A 303 -22.98 24.02 -2.12
N ASN A 304 -23.69 24.74 -2.97
CA ASN A 304 -23.67 24.56 -4.41
C ASN A 304 -22.94 25.74 -5.06
N ILE A 305 -21.75 25.49 -5.59
CA ILE A 305 -20.90 26.49 -6.24
C ILE A 305 -21.05 26.30 -7.75
N ARG A 306 -21.52 27.32 -8.46
CA ARG A 306 -21.72 27.32 -9.91
C ARG A 306 -20.80 28.35 -10.54
N ILE A 307 -20.15 27.97 -11.64
CA ILE A 307 -19.39 28.89 -12.49
C ILE A 307 -20.13 29.02 -13.80
N THR A 308 -20.54 30.23 -14.16
CA THR A 308 -21.23 30.53 -15.41
C THR A 308 -20.41 31.48 -16.27
N ASP A 309 -20.53 31.36 -17.60
CA ASP A 309 -20.00 32.38 -18.52
C ASP A 309 -20.84 33.67 -18.46
N MET A 310 -20.41 34.72 -19.15
CA MET A 310 -21.14 36.00 -19.21
C MET A 310 -22.49 35.91 -19.96
N LYS A 311 -22.78 34.77 -20.63
CA LYS A 311 -24.08 34.49 -21.27
C LYS A 311 -24.98 33.63 -20.36
N GLY A 312 -24.57 33.35 -19.14
CA GLY A 312 -25.32 32.57 -18.15
C GLY A 312 -25.22 31.06 -18.33
N ARG A 313 -24.38 30.54 -19.23
CA ARG A 313 -24.21 29.09 -19.42
C ARG A 313 -23.37 28.51 -18.30
N LEU A 314 -23.82 27.39 -17.73
CA LEU A 314 -23.10 26.68 -16.67
C LEU A 314 -21.84 26.02 -17.25
N MET A 315 -20.68 26.42 -16.72
CA MET A 315 -19.37 25.92 -17.15
C MET A 315 -18.80 24.88 -16.18
N ASN A 316 -19.09 25.04 -14.88
CA ASN A 316 -18.66 24.08 -13.85
C ASN A 316 -19.59 24.17 -12.63
N GLN A 317 -19.73 23.08 -11.89
CA GLN A 317 -20.49 23.03 -10.66
C GLN A 317 -19.83 22.12 -9.62
N LEU A 318 -19.77 22.58 -8.37
CA LEU A 318 -19.22 21.83 -7.24
C LEU A 318 -20.22 21.80 -6.09
N LYS A 319 -20.36 20.64 -5.47
CA LYS A 319 -21.10 20.49 -4.21
C LYS A 319 -20.13 20.27 -3.06
N LYS A 320 -20.31 21.04 -1.98
CA LYS A 320 -19.46 21.02 -0.79
C LYS A 320 -20.31 21.21 0.47
N THR A 321 -19.67 21.09 1.62
CA THR A 321 -20.24 21.44 2.93
C THR A 321 -19.30 22.40 3.65
N LYS A 322 -19.83 23.24 4.53
CA LYS A 322 -19.05 24.07 5.46
C LYS A 322 -19.74 24.22 6.80
N THR A 323 -18.96 24.37 7.86
CA THR A 323 -19.43 24.81 9.19
C THR A 323 -19.74 26.31 9.18
N ALA A 324 -20.32 26.88 10.24
CA ALA A 324 -20.46 28.33 10.37
C ALA A 324 -19.10 29.05 10.34
N GLY A 325 -19.09 30.32 9.96
CA GLY A 325 -17.89 31.16 9.85
C GLY A 325 -17.27 31.14 8.44
N ARG A 326 -15.97 31.43 8.35
CA ARG A 326 -15.24 31.53 7.08
C ARG A 326 -14.65 30.19 6.64
N THR A 327 -14.76 29.87 5.36
CA THR A 327 -14.19 28.65 4.75
C THR A 327 -13.64 28.98 3.36
N ASP A 328 -12.45 28.47 3.06
CA ASP A 328 -11.79 28.64 1.77
C ASP A 328 -11.84 27.32 0.98
N PHE A 329 -12.26 27.38 -0.29
CA PHE A 329 -12.30 26.25 -1.21
C PHE A 329 -11.36 26.50 -2.40
N ILE A 330 -10.55 25.51 -2.75
CA ILE A 330 -9.75 25.55 -3.98
C ILE A 330 -10.62 25.05 -5.14
N VAL A 331 -10.81 25.90 -6.15
CA VAL A 331 -11.69 25.64 -7.30
C VAL A 331 -10.85 25.59 -8.57
N GLY A 332 -10.83 24.43 -9.23
CA GLY A 332 -10.13 24.21 -10.49
C GLY A 332 -10.86 24.83 -11.68
N ILE A 333 -10.13 25.60 -12.48
CA ILE A 333 -10.62 26.28 -13.70
C ILE A 333 -9.77 25.95 -14.93
N GLY A 334 -8.91 24.93 -14.88
CA GLY A 334 -8.01 24.54 -15.97
C GLY A 334 -8.70 24.39 -17.32
N ALA A 335 -9.88 23.77 -17.35
CA ALA A 335 -10.66 23.53 -18.56
C ALA A 335 -11.42 24.76 -19.11
N LEU A 336 -11.51 25.86 -18.36
CA LEU A 336 -12.18 27.07 -18.83
C LEU A 336 -11.31 27.82 -19.84
N ALA A 337 -11.90 28.42 -20.87
CA ALA A 337 -11.18 29.34 -21.75
C ALA A 337 -10.76 30.62 -20.99
N ARG A 338 -9.87 31.41 -21.59
CA ARG A 338 -9.58 32.76 -21.09
C ARG A 338 -10.83 33.62 -21.20
N GLY A 339 -11.12 34.43 -20.18
CA GLY A 339 -12.31 35.27 -20.16
C GLY A 339 -12.89 35.54 -18.78
N THR A 340 -14.05 36.18 -18.78
CA THR A 340 -14.78 36.56 -17.56
C THR A 340 -15.89 35.56 -17.27
N TYR A 341 -16.01 35.18 -16.01
CA TYR A 341 -17.00 34.25 -15.49
C TYR A 341 -17.64 34.82 -14.22
N VAL A 342 -18.81 34.30 -13.87
CA VAL A 342 -19.49 34.56 -12.60
C VAL A 342 -19.43 33.29 -11.77
N VAL A 343 -18.96 33.41 -10.52
CA VAL A 343 -19.02 32.33 -9.54
C VAL A 343 -20.14 32.63 -8.58
N SER A 344 -21.17 31.79 -8.54
CA SER A 344 -22.34 31.92 -7.69
C SER A 344 -22.37 30.79 -6.67
N VAL A 345 -22.67 31.12 -5.42
CA VAL A 345 -22.67 30.18 -4.30
C VAL A 345 -24.08 30.13 -3.71
N TYR A 346 -24.61 28.92 -3.54
CA TYR A 346 -25.96 28.68 -3.03
C TYR A 346 -25.95 27.76 -1.80
N ASN A 347 -26.89 27.99 -0.89
CA ASN A 347 -27.35 27.04 0.12
C ASN A 347 -28.62 26.35 -0.39
N GLY A 348 -28.50 25.14 -0.93
CA GLY A 348 -29.58 24.55 -1.72
C GLY A 348 -29.87 25.41 -2.95
N ASP A 349 -31.04 26.04 -2.98
CA ASP A 349 -31.49 26.94 -4.05
C ASP A 349 -31.39 28.44 -3.68
N VAL A 350 -31.03 28.77 -2.43
CA VAL A 350 -30.90 30.16 -1.95
C VAL A 350 -29.50 30.67 -2.27
N LEU A 351 -29.39 31.79 -2.99
CA LEU A 351 -28.11 32.42 -3.30
C LEU A 351 -27.49 33.04 -2.03
N ILE A 352 -26.29 32.59 -1.67
CA ILE A 352 -25.47 33.16 -0.59
C ILE A 352 -24.73 34.40 -1.11
N GLY A 353 -24.20 34.33 -2.34
CA GLY A 353 -23.50 35.43 -2.97
C GLY A 353 -22.84 35.03 -4.28
N ASN A 354 -22.37 36.02 -5.04
CA ASN A 354 -21.65 35.78 -6.27
C ASN A 354 -20.47 36.74 -6.42
N GLY A 355 -19.55 36.41 -7.33
CA GLY A 355 -18.40 37.25 -7.63
C GLY A 355 -17.93 37.07 -9.07
N ARG A 356 -17.22 38.10 -9.56
CA ARG A 356 -16.62 38.09 -10.91
C ARG A 356 -15.24 37.44 -10.89
N LEU A 357 -15.08 36.38 -11.66
CA LEU A 357 -13.82 35.71 -11.92
C LEU A 357 -13.28 36.15 -13.28
N VAL A 358 -12.04 36.63 -13.33
CA VAL A 358 -11.34 36.90 -14.60
C VAL A 358 -10.21 35.89 -14.74
N LYS A 359 -10.27 35.02 -15.75
CA LYS A 359 -9.22 34.06 -16.09
C LYS A 359 -8.35 34.63 -17.21
N LEU A 360 -7.05 34.77 -16.95
CA LEU A 360 -6.07 35.34 -17.89
C LEU A 360 -5.57 34.35 -18.94
#